data_AF-A0A957AR11-F1
#
_entry.id   AF-A0A957AR11-F1
#
_cell.length_a   1.000
_cell.length_b   1.000
_cell.length_c   1.000
_cell.angle_alpha   90.00
_cell.angle_beta   90.00
_cell.angle_gamma   90.00
#
_symmetry.space_group_name_H-M   'P 1'
#
loop_
_entity.id
_entity.type
_entity.pdbx_description
1 polymer ?
#
loop_
_entity_poly.entity_id
_entity_poly.type
_entity_poly.pdbx_seq_one_letter_code
_entity_poly.pdbx_strand_id
1 'polypeptide(L)'
;AEGDFLVEGGGFADVFSADLAGYALPTQLHPLLGNIVVRASDDSALQPDGTQWQVNKGQHLTLGILGLGLAIAGAWTHRRRRWTWFWVAAAAVFFLLTLGPSVRWMGHDTGIPGLFRLLQNLPFLKGNRYPSRFSVMLLVSVAPL
;
A
#
# COMPACT_ATOMS: atom_id res chain seq x y z
N ALA A 1 -32.35 -6.91 5.22
CA ALA A 1 -31.66 -6.52 6.46
C ALA A 1 -30.96 -5.20 6.17
N GLU A 2 -31.40 -4.15 6.87
CA GLU A 2 -31.03 -2.75 6.65
C GLU A 2 -29.56 -2.45 6.96
N GLY A 3 -28.95 -1.65 6.07
CA GLY A 3 -27.95 -0.61 6.35
C GLY A 3 -27.08 -0.73 7.60
N ASP A 4 -25.99 -1.49 7.54
CA ASP A 4 -24.79 -1.18 8.32
C ASP A 4 -24.05 -0.05 7.59
N PHE A 5 -24.40 1.20 7.89
CA PHE A 5 -23.76 2.40 7.31
C PHE A 5 -22.23 2.45 7.50
N LEU A 6 -21.70 1.61 8.39
CA LEU A 6 -20.27 1.47 8.61
C LEU A 6 -19.61 0.62 7.51
N VAL A 7 -20.29 -0.38 6.93
CA VAL A 7 -19.71 -1.38 6.04
C VAL A 7 -20.75 -1.92 5.05
N GLU A 8 -21.08 -1.16 4.01
CA GLU A 8 -21.52 -1.78 2.75
C GLU A 8 -20.25 -2.05 1.92
N GLY A 9 -19.94 -3.34 1.69
CA GLY A 9 -18.88 -3.77 0.77
C GLY A 9 -17.44 -3.35 1.13
N GLY A 10 -17.06 -3.25 2.41
CA GLY A 10 -15.68 -2.90 2.81
C GLY A 10 -15.32 -1.41 2.69
N GLY A 11 -16.30 -0.54 2.41
CA GLY A 11 -16.17 0.90 2.55
C GLY A 11 -15.11 1.55 1.63
N PHE A 12 -14.96 1.07 0.40
CA PHE A 12 -13.96 1.55 -0.57
C PHE A 12 -12.49 1.29 -0.19
N ALA A 13 -12.22 0.39 0.77
CA ALA A 13 -10.84 0.06 1.14
C ALA A 13 -9.99 -0.39 -0.05
N ASP A 14 -10.58 -1.08 -1.03
CA ASP A 14 -9.89 -1.55 -2.24
C ASP A 14 -9.35 -0.39 -3.10
N VAL A 15 -10.10 0.71 -3.17
CA VAL A 15 -9.72 1.94 -3.89
C VAL A 15 -8.56 2.66 -3.19
N PHE A 16 -8.52 2.62 -1.85
CA PHE A 16 -7.48 3.29 -1.05
C PHE A 16 -6.34 2.37 -0.61
N SER A 17 -6.27 1.17 -1.17
CA SER A 17 -5.20 0.20 -0.95
C SER A 17 -3.98 0.55 -1.78
N ALA A 18 -2.79 0.33 -1.23
CA ALA A 18 -1.56 0.53 -2.00
C ALA A 18 -1.42 -0.54 -3.07
N ASP A 19 -1.05 -0.13 -4.28
CA ASP A 19 -0.69 -1.04 -5.36
C ASP A 19 0.80 -1.38 -5.27
N LEU A 20 1.18 -2.64 -5.51
CA LEU A 20 2.59 -3.05 -5.48
C LEU A 20 3.47 -2.23 -6.44
N ALA A 21 2.95 -1.90 -7.62
CA ALA A 21 3.68 -1.08 -8.59
C ALA A 21 3.97 0.32 -8.03
N GLY A 22 3.12 0.83 -7.13
CA GLY A 22 3.28 2.13 -6.50
C GLY A 22 4.47 2.27 -5.57
N TYR A 23 5.03 1.15 -5.08
CA TYR A 23 6.27 1.16 -4.28
C TYR A 23 7.53 1.24 -5.14
N ALA A 24 7.47 0.69 -6.36
CA ALA A 24 8.59 0.67 -7.30
C ALA A 24 8.64 1.94 -8.15
N LEU A 25 7.48 2.54 -8.45
CA LEU A 25 7.36 3.70 -9.32
C LEU A 25 7.28 5.01 -8.51
N PRO A 26 7.77 6.13 -9.09
CA PRO A 26 7.58 7.44 -8.49
C PRO A 26 6.10 7.83 -8.54
N THR A 27 5.69 8.72 -7.64
CA THR A 27 4.31 9.24 -7.68
C THR A 27 4.06 10.06 -8.96
N GLN A 28 2.79 10.23 -9.31
CA GLN A 28 2.36 11.17 -10.37
C GLN A 28 2.81 12.63 -10.12
N LEU A 29 3.17 12.98 -8.88
CA LEU A 29 3.65 14.31 -8.50
C LEU A 29 5.17 14.48 -8.70
N HIS A 30 5.88 13.44 -9.15
CA HIS A 30 7.31 13.54 -9.41
C HIS A 30 7.59 14.49 -10.58
N PRO A 31 8.45 15.52 -10.43
CA PRO A 31 8.57 16.61 -11.40
C PRO A 31 9.04 16.15 -12.78
N LEU A 32 9.84 15.09 -12.84
CA LEU A 32 10.40 14.58 -14.10
C LEU A 32 9.68 13.35 -14.65
N LEU A 33 9.07 12.54 -13.76
CA LEU A 33 8.59 11.19 -14.10
C LEU A 33 7.07 11.05 -13.92
N GLY A 34 6.41 12.05 -13.33
CA GLY A 34 4.98 12.03 -13.06
C GLY A 34 4.15 11.84 -14.32
N ASN A 35 4.49 12.54 -15.41
CA ASN A 35 3.80 12.40 -16.70
C ASN A 35 3.91 10.99 -17.29
N ILE A 36 5.02 10.29 -17.07
CA ILE A 36 5.19 8.91 -17.53
C ILE A 36 4.25 8.00 -16.74
N VAL A 37 4.18 8.20 -15.43
CA VAL A 37 3.33 7.42 -14.53
C VAL A 37 1.84 7.66 -14.81
N VAL A 38 1.42 8.91 -15.02
CA VAL A 38 0.04 9.25 -15.39
C VAL A 38 -0.34 8.55 -16.69
N ARG A 39 0.51 8.62 -17.72
CA ARG A 39 0.27 7.94 -19.00
C ARG A 39 0.25 6.42 -18.87
N ALA A 40 1.19 5.85 -18.10
CA ALA A 40 1.24 4.41 -17.85
C ALA A 40 0.03 3.91 -17.03
N SER A 41 -0.66 4.79 -16.32
CA SER A 41 -1.90 4.51 -15.59
C SER A 41 -3.17 4.78 -16.38
N ASP A 42 -3.07 5.12 -17.67
CA ASP A 42 -4.20 5.55 -18.49
C ASP A 42 -5.00 6.68 -17.83
N ASP A 43 -4.30 7.64 -17.21
CA ASP A 43 -4.88 8.73 -16.42
C ASP A 43 -5.83 8.26 -15.29
N SER A 44 -5.56 7.08 -14.73
CA SER A 44 -6.43 6.39 -13.77
C SER A 44 -7.84 6.11 -14.31
N ALA A 45 -8.03 6.01 -15.63
CA ALA A 45 -9.31 5.66 -16.22
C ALA A 45 -9.66 4.17 -15.98
N LEU A 46 -10.97 3.88 -15.91
CA LEU A 46 -11.45 2.49 -15.88
C LEU A 46 -11.25 1.88 -17.27
N GLN A 47 -10.49 0.80 -17.33
CA GLN A 47 -10.23 0.08 -18.58
C GLN A 47 -11.38 -0.87 -18.94
N PRO A 48 -11.52 -1.25 -20.23
CA PRO A 48 -12.57 -2.16 -20.69
C PRO A 48 -12.53 -3.55 -20.04
N ASP A 49 -11.37 -3.97 -19.53
CA ASP A 49 -11.20 -5.22 -18.78
C ASP A 49 -11.60 -5.11 -17.29
N GLY A 50 -12.10 -3.94 -16.88
CA GLY A 50 -12.53 -3.63 -15.52
C GLY A 50 -11.39 -3.23 -14.58
N THR A 51 -10.16 -3.11 -15.07
CA THR A 51 -9.00 -2.74 -14.26
C THR A 51 -8.87 -1.22 -14.18
N GLN A 52 -8.31 -0.76 -13.06
CA GLN A 52 -8.11 0.67 -12.84
C GLN A 52 -6.92 0.87 -11.91
N TRP A 53 -5.86 1.50 -12.42
CA TRP A 53 -4.70 1.85 -11.61
C TRP A 53 -4.83 3.29 -11.11
N GLN A 54 -5.28 3.47 -9.86
CA GLN A 54 -5.68 4.78 -9.34
C GLN A 54 -4.49 5.52 -8.71
N VAL A 55 -3.56 5.96 -9.56
CA VAL A 55 -2.38 6.72 -9.15
C VAL A 55 -2.73 8.07 -8.49
N ASN A 56 -3.98 8.53 -8.64
CA ASN A 56 -4.51 9.79 -8.12
C ASN A 56 -5.34 9.68 -6.83
N LYS A 57 -5.63 8.47 -6.31
CA LYS A 57 -6.49 8.27 -5.12
C LYS A 57 -5.77 7.76 -3.88
N GLY A 58 -4.44 7.73 -3.87
CA GLY A 58 -3.64 7.29 -2.71
C GLY A 58 -3.18 5.83 -2.79
N GLN A 59 -3.36 5.16 -3.93
CA GLN A 59 -2.72 3.87 -4.21
C GLN A 59 -1.20 4.02 -4.47
N HIS A 60 -0.74 5.25 -4.74
CA HIS A 60 0.68 5.57 -4.92
C HIS A 60 1.35 5.92 -3.60
N LEU A 61 1.97 4.92 -2.98
CA LEU A 61 2.81 5.04 -1.80
C LEU A 61 4.27 4.85 -2.20
N THR A 62 4.99 5.93 -2.40
CA THR A 62 6.41 5.85 -2.74
C THR A 62 7.25 5.92 -1.48
N LEU A 63 7.76 4.77 -1.02
CA LEU A 63 9.01 4.71 -0.24
C LEU A 63 10.21 5.13 -1.13
N GLY A 64 10.06 4.88 -2.44
CA GLY A 64 11.06 5.12 -3.47
C GLY A 64 12.09 4.01 -3.51
N ILE A 65 12.60 3.70 -4.71
CA ILE A 65 13.65 2.68 -4.89
C ILE A 65 14.86 2.97 -3.99
N LEU A 66 15.22 4.25 -3.82
CA LEU A 66 16.29 4.68 -2.92
C LEU A 66 15.97 4.39 -1.44
N GLY A 67 14.77 4.75 -0.97
CA GLY A 67 14.35 4.48 0.41
C GLY A 67 14.29 2.98 0.71
N LEU A 68 13.78 2.19 -0.24
CA LEU A 68 13.79 0.73 -0.14
C LEU A 68 15.21 0.16 -0.13
N GLY A 69 16.09 0.67 -1.00
CA GLY A 69 17.49 0.26 -1.04
C GLY A 69 18.22 0.55 0.26
N LEU A 70 18.02 1.73 0.85
CA LEU A 70 18.58 2.10 2.15
C LEU A 70 18.03 1.21 3.26
N ALA A 71 16.73 0.95 3.29
CA ALA A 71 16.11 0.06 4.27
C ALA A 71 16.71 -1.36 4.24
N ILE A 72 16.91 -1.90 3.03
CA ILE A 72 17.51 -3.23 2.84
C ILE A 72 18.98 -3.22 3.27
N ALA A 73 19.74 -2.20 2.88
CA ALA A 73 21.14 -2.06 3.27
C ALA A 73 21.31 -1.92 4.79
N GLY A 74 20.46 -1.13 5.43
CA GLY A 74 20.40 -0.94 6.87
C GLY A 74 20.06 -2.23 7.63
N ALA A 75 19.02 -2.93 7.19
CA ALA A 75 18.65 -4.25 7.71
C ALA A 75 19.80 -5.27 7.57
N TRP A 76 20.51 -5.25 6.44
CA TRP A 76 21.62 -6.18 6.18
C TRP A 76 22.86 -5.88 7.03
N THR A 77 23.26 -4.61 7.10
CA THR A 77 24.43 -4.17 7.87
C THR A 77 24.23 -4.41 9.37
N HIS A 78 23.03 -4.18 9.88
CA HIS A 78 22.70 -4.34 11.30
C HIS A 78 22.04 -5.68 11.64
N ARG A 79 21.99 -6.66 10.72
CA ARG A 79 21.28 -7.95 10.87
C ARG A 79 21.62 -8.77 12.13
N ARG A 80 22.76 -8.51 12.78
CA ARG A 80 23.17 -9.16 14.04
C ARG A 80 22.51 -8.55 15.28
N ARG A 81 21.90 -7.37 15.18
CA ARG A 81 21.18 -6.72 16.29
C ARG A 81 19.75 -7.23 16.33
N ARG A 82 19.32 -7.74 17.48
CA ARG A 82 17.93 -8.21 17.68
C ARG A 82 16.88 -7.13 17.39
N TRP A 83 17.22 -5.87 17.70
CA TRP A 83 16.34 -4.72 17.46
C TRP A 83 16.07 -4.46 15.99
N THR A 84 17.01 -4.76 15.09
CA THR A 84 16.80 -4.64 13.64
C THR A 84 15.66 -5.54 13.17
N TRP A 85 15.58 -6.76 13.70
CA TRP A 85 14.50 -7.69 13.35
C TRP A 85 13.13 -7.25 13.86
N PHE A 86 13.06 -6.54 14.99
CA PHE A 86 11.82 -5.91 15.44
C PHE A 86 11.31 -4.89 14.41
N TRP A 87 12.19 -4.01 13.92
CA TRP A 87 11.84 -3.01 12.90
C TRP A 87 11.53 -3.61 11.53
N VAL A 88 12.29 -4.63 11.10
CA VAL A 88 11.99 -5.37 9.87
C VAL A 88 10.62 -6.03 9.96
N ALA A 89 10.28 -6.67 11.09
CA ALA A 89 8.97 -7.29 11.29
C ALA A 89 7.85 -6.24 11.31
N ALA A 90 8.05 -5.11 12.01
CA ALA A 90 7.09 -4.01 12.03
C ALA A 90 6.87 -3.42 10.62
N ALA A 91 7.95 -3.15 9.88
CA ALA A 91 7.89 -2.66 8.51
C ALA A 91 7.14 -3.66 7.60
N ALA A 92 7.43 -4.96 7.73
CA ALA A 92 6.74 -5.99 6.95
C ALA A 92 5.22 -6.03 7.27
N VAL A 93 4.83 -5.98 8.54
CA VAL A 93 3.42 -5.95 8.94
C VAL A 93 2.71 -4.71 8.38
N PHE A 94 3.27 -3.51 8.58
CA PHE A 94 2.63 -2.29 8.09
C PHE A 94 2.61 -2.21 6.57
N PHE A 95 3.63 -2.73 5.88
CA PHE A 95 3.63 -2.88 4.44
C PHE A 95 2.49 -3.79 3.96
N LEU A 96 2.31 -4.96 4.58
CA LEU A 96 1.21 -5.86 4.23
C LEU A 96 -0.16 -5.25 4.53
N LEU A 97 -0.28 -4.45 5.59
CA LEU A 97 -1.51 -3.70 5.89
C LEU A 97 -1.79 -2.62 4.86
N THR A 98 -0.77 -1.95 4.32
CA THR A 98 -0.97 -0.94 3.27
C THR A 98 -1.49 -1.51 1.96
N LEU A 99 -1.20 -2.78 1.65
CA LEU A 99 -1.73 -3.48 0.46
C LEU A 99 -3.25 -3.70 0.52
N GLY A 100 -3.89 -3.48 1.67
CA GLY A 100 -5.33 -3.62 1.81
C GLY A 100 -5.82 -5.07 1.80
N PRO A 101 -7.12 -5.29 1.53
CA PRO A 101 -7.74 -6.61 1.67
C PRO A 101 -7.47 -7.56 0.50
N SER A 102 -7.01 -7.04 -0.64
CA SER A 102 -6.59 -7.78 -1.83
C SER A 102 -5.31 -7.18 -2.39
N VAL A 103 -4.32 -8.00 -2.73
CA VAL A 103 -3.07 -7.50 -3.31
C VAL A 103 -3.29 -7.15 -4.78
N ARG A 104 -2.90 -5.92 -5.16
CA ARG A 104 -3.05 -5.42 -6.53
C ARG A 104 -1.70 -5.13 -7.18
N TRP A 105 -1.65 -5.33 -8.49
CA TRP A 105 -0.50 -5.01 -9.34
C TRP A 105 -0.97 -4.22 -10.56
N MET A 106 -0.56 -2.96 -10.67
CA MET A 106 -0.95 -2.05 -11.75
C MET A 106 -2.47 -2.01 -11.97
N GLY A 107 -3.25 -1.98 -10.88
CA GLY A 107 -4.71 -1.95 -10.91
C GLY A 107 -5.39 -3.33 -11.04
N HIS A 108 -4.65 -4.37 -11.44
CA HIS A 108 -5.15 -5.74 -11.48
C HIS A 108 -5.19 -6.36 -10.09
N ASP A 109 -6.32 -6.94 -9.71
CA ASP A 109 -6.41 -7.77 -8.49
C ASP A 109 -5.77 -9.13 -8.76
N THR A 110 -4.81 -9.51 -7.92
CA THR A 110 -4.10 -10.79 -8.01
C THR A 110 -4.89 -11.95 -7.42
N GLY A 111 -6.00 -11.69 -6.72
CA GLY A 111 -6.77 -12.67 -5.99
C GLY A 111 -6.14 -13.14 -4.68
N ILE A 112 -4.93 -12.64 -4.35
CA ILE A 112 -4.24 -12.95 -3.10
C ILE A 112 -4.86 -12.11 -1.98
N PRO A 113 -5.41 -12.74 -0.92
CA PRO A 113 -5.97 -12.00 0.20
C PRO A 113 -4.87 -11.26 0.96
N GLY A 114 -5.08 -9.97 1.17
CA GLY A 114 -4.17 -9.12 1.92
C GLY A 114 -4.40 -9.19 3.43
N LEU A 115 -3.37 -8.83 4.20
CA LEU A 115 -3.39 -8.91 5.67
C LEU A 115 -4.46 -7.99 6.29
N PHE A 116 -4.77 -6.88 5.63
CA PHE A 116 -5.76 -5.91 6.10
C PHE A 116 -7.18 -6.49 6.21
N ARG A 117 -7.50 -7.56 5.46
CA ARG A 117 -8.78 -8.26 5.54
C ARG A 117 -9.05 -8.78 6.96
N LEU A 118 -8.01 -9.16 7.70
CA LEU A 118 -8.12 -9.56 9.10
C LEU A 118 -8.59 -8.38 9.98
N LEU A 119 -8.08 -7.17 9.74
CA LEU A 119 -8.47 -5.97 10.49
C LEU A 119 -9.91 -5.55 10.18
N GLN A 120 -10.36 -5.72 8.94
CA GLN A 120 -11.75 -5.42 8.57
C GLN A 120 -12.77 -6.34 9.25
N ASN A 121 -12.38 -7.57 9.56
CA ASN A 121 -13.24 -8.53 10.23
C ASN A 121 -13.33 -8.31 11.76
N LEU A 122 -12.46 -7.48 12.33
CA LEU A 122 -12.48 -7.21 13.76
C LEU A 122 -13.54 -6.15 14.10
N PRO A 123 -14.34 -6.36 15.18
CA PRO A 123 -15.19 -5.31 15.70
C PRO A 123 -14.32 -4.09 16.06
N PHE A 124 -14.84 -2.87 15.87
CA PHE A 124 -14.14 -1.57 15.99
C PHE A 124 -13.20 -1.18 14.85
N LEU A 125 -12.47 -2.12 14.22
CA LEU A 125 -11.52 -1.81 13.14
C LEU A 125 -12.14 -1.89 11.74
N LYS A 126 -13.34 -2.47 11.62
CA LYS A 126 -14.13 -2.54 10.38
C LYS A 126 -14.38 -1.19 9.68
N GLY A 127 -14.32 -0.08 10.42
CA GLY A 127 -14.51 1.27 9.90
C GLY A 127 -13.28 1.86 9.20
N ASN A 128 -12.13 1.19 9.23
CA ASN A 128 -10.94 1.69 8.56
C ASN A 128 -11.05 1.48 7.04
N ARG A 129 -11.23 2.58 6.31
CA ARG A 129 -11.43 2.62 4.85
C ARG A 129 -10.17 2.97 4.06
N TYR A 130 -9.06 3.27 4.72
CA TYR A 130 -7.85 3.80 4.07
C TYR A 130 -6.61 3.01 4.49
N PRO A 131 -6.41 1.79 3.94
CA PRO A 131 -5.24 0.95 4.26
C PRO A 131 -3.91 1.67 3.99
N SER A 132 -3.84 2.49 2.94
CA SER A 132 -2.67 3.32 2.61
C SER A 132 -2.18 4.22 3.76
N ARG A 133 -2.99 4.54 4.78
CA ARG A 133 -2.57 5.34 5.94
C ARG A 133 -1.57 4.63 6.84
N PHE A 134 -1.47 3.30 6.79
CA PHE A 134 -0.41 2.56 7.49
C PHE A 134 0.99 2.85 6.93
N SER A 135 1.10 3.55 5.78
CA SER A 135 2.36 4.05 5.23
C SER A 135 3.17 4.87 6.21
N VAL A 136 2.52 5.66 7.07
CA VAL A 136 3.21 6.47 8.08
C VAL A 136 3.94 5.55 9.06
N MET A 137 3.28 4.48 9.49
CA MET A 137 3.87 3.49 10.40
C MET A 137 4.95 2.67 9.69
N LEU A 138 4.77 2.36 8.42
CA LEU A 138 5.79 1.73 7.57
C LEU A 138 7.05 2.62 7.50
N LEU A 139 6.90 3.91 7.19
CA LEU A 139 8.00 4.87 7.14
C LEU A 139 8.74 4.99 8.47
N VAL A 140 7.99 5.07 9.58
CA VAL A 140 8.57 5.08 10.93
C VAL A 140 9.34 3.79 11.22
N SER A 141 8.84 2.64 10.74
CA SER A 141 9.49 1.34 10.95
C SER A 141 10.75 1.15 10.11
N VAL A 142 10.82 1.82 8.96
CA VAL A 142 11.98 1.78 8.05
C VAL A 142 13.08 2.76 8.49
N ALA A 143 12.73 3.91 9.07
CA ALA A 143 13.69 4.93 9.49
C ALA A 143 14.87 4.44 10.38
N PRO A 144 14.71 3.49 11.31
CA PRO A 144 15.81 2.99 12.15
C PRO A 144 16.60 1.82 11.54
N LEU A 145 16.26 1.34 10.34
CA LEU A 145 16.98 0.28 9.63
C LEU A 145 18.25 0.84 8.99
#